data_AF-A0A0C2FHS2-F1
#
_entry.id   AF-A0A0C2FHS2-F1
#
_cell.length_a   1.000
_cell.length_b   1.000
_cell.length_c   1.000
_cell.angle_alpha   90.00
_cell.angle_beta   90.00
_cell.angle_gamma   90.00
#
_symmetry.space_group_name_H-M   'P 1'
#
loop_
_entity.id
_entity.type
_entity.pdbx_description
1 polymer ?
#
loop_
_entity_poly.entity_id
_entity_poly.type
_entity_poly.pdbx_seq_one_letter_code
_entity_poly.pdbx_strand_id
1 'polypeptide(L)'
;LIHFCVTIILHFRDVDFRPVALSHFRQGLSIQTTTAEINSTFEENSVTEEMVKEWFETFRKKHAQITSTAIAPQSRAQDRLMRALLDADPYKTIPQLAEQFGASIETIVNYLRMGGMLRNVKRSALSERQRRSRMEICSSLILRQKRDPTFLERIITYGEVWTTNSYAMEKKEDVVIGVWWSSFGIVHHYLVPGGGRMTAQLYLHHVTEMHKKLVMMKRGLGEQHGMFMLLDTQLPYISLGALRAVHQLGFETLPFPPNSYDLLPTDYHFVPHLRHSWRIGT
;
A
#
# COMPACT_ATOMS: atom_id res chain seq x y z
N LEU A 1 -15.38 21.32 2.43
CA LEU A 1 -14.33 20.31 2.18
C LEU A 1 -14.89 19.03 1.58
N ILE A 2 -15.96 18.43 2.14
CA ILE A 2 -16.69 17.31 1.49
C ILE A 2 -17.47 17.77 0.23
N HIS A 3 -17.85 19.05 0.18
CA HIS A 3 -18.66 19.60 -0.91
C HIS A 3 -17.87 20.22 -2.09
N PHE A 4 -16.52 20.20 -2.05
CA PHE A 4 -15.67 20.78 -3.11
C PHE A 4 -15.06 19.70 -4.03
N CYS A 5 -15.33 18.42 -3.77
CA CYS A 5 -14.86 17.29 -4.56
C CYS A 5 -15.74 16.94 -5.78
N VAL A 6 -16.85 17.63 -6.01
CA VAL A 6 -17.87 17.22 -6.99
C VAL A 6 -17.80 18.00 -8.32
N THR A 7 -16.85 18.91 -8.53
CA THR A 7 -16.93 19.83 -9.70
C THR A 7 -15.68 19.90 -10.59
N ILE A 8 -14.74 18.95 -10.50
CA ILE A 8 -13.60 18.90 -11.45
C ILE A 8 -13.44 17.50 -12.05
N ILE A 9 -14.43 17.07 -12.82
CA ILE A 9 -14.25 16.04 -13.84
C ILE A 9 -15.08 16.47 -15.05
N LEU A 10 -14.45 17.20 -15.98
CA LEU A 10 -14.86 17.22 -17.37
C LEU A 10 -13.57 17.30 -18.20
N HIS A 11 -13.45 16.36 -19.15
CA HIS A 11 -12.35 16.13 -20.12
C HIS A 11 -11.27 15.13 -19.72
N PHE A 12 -11.65 13.86 -19.59
CA PHE A 12 -10.74 12.72 -19.72
C PHE A 12 -11.22 11.78 -20.84
N ARG A 13 -10.61 11.88 -22.03
CA ARG A 13 -10.61 10.78 -23.01
C ARG A 13 -9.47 9.82 -22.64
N ASP A 14 -9.80 8.52 -22.62
CA ASP A 14 -8.99 7.34 -22.26
C ASP A 14 -8.73 7.09 -20.77
N VAL A 15 -9.80 6.90 -20.00
CA VAL A 15 -9.75 6.24 -18.68
C VAL A 15 -9.87 4.72 -18.87
N ASP A 16 -8.90 3.95 -18.37
CA ASP A 16 -8.98 2.48 -18.35
C ASP A 16 -9.85 2.02 -17.16
N PHE A 17 -11.06 1.52 -17.47
CA PHE A 17 -12.03 1.07 -16.47
C PHE A 17 -11.86 -0.39 -16.05
N ARG A 18 -10.90 -1.14 -16.63
CA ARG A 18 -10.62 -2.54 -16.27
C ARG A 18 -10.31 -2.75 -14.79
N PRO A 19 -9.58 -1.87 -14.07
CA PRO A 19 -9.33 -2.04 -12.64
C PRO A 19 -10.60 -1.93 -11.78
N VAL A 20 -11.53 -1.05 -12.16
CA VAL A 20 -12.83 -0.89 -11.48
C VAL A 20 -13.71 -2.13 -11.76
N ALA A 21 -13.78 -2.55 -13.02
CA ALA A 21 -14.50 -3.76 -13.41
C ALA A 21 -13.91 -5.03 -12.73
N LEU A 22 -12.59 -5.12 -12.56
CA LEU A 22 -11.96 -6.23 -11.84
C LEU A 22 -12.31 -6.23 -10.34
N SER A 23 -12.45 -5.04 -9.73
CA SER A 23 -12.93 -4.91 -8.36
C SER A 23 -14.37 -5.40 -8.23
N HIS A 24 -15.26 -4.98 -9.13
CA HIS A 24 -16.67 -5.40 -9.11
C HIS A 24 -16.84 -6.89 -9.40
N PHE A 25 -16.07 -7.44 -10.33
CA PHE A 25 -15.98 -8.87 -10.60
C PHE A 25 -15.62 -9.67 -9.34
N ARG A 26 -14.65 -9.19 -8.55
CA ARG A 26 -14.22 -9.83 -7.30
C ARG A 26 -15.26 -9.72 -6.17
N GLN A 27 -16.12 -8.70 -6.23
CA GLN A 27 -17.23 -8.50 -5.31
C GLN A 27 -18.49 -9.31 -5.70
N GLY A 28 -18.47 -10.00 -6.85
CA GLY A 28 -19.60 -10.79 -7.34
C GLY A 28 -20.72 -9.95 -7.97
N LEU A 29 -20.46 -8.67 -8.26
CA LEU A 29 -21.42 -7.80 -8.92
C LEU A 29 -21.69 -8.26 -10.36
N SER A 30 -22.93 -8.07 -10.81
CA SER A 30 -23.31 -8.43 -12.17
C SER A 30 -22.69 -7.45 -13.18
N ILE A 31 -22.60 -7.87 -14.44
CA ILE A 31 -22.12 -7.02 -15.55
C ILE A 31 -23.00 -5.77 -15.68
N GLN A 32 -24.32 -5.93 -15.53
CA GLN A 32 -25.31 -4.85 -15.61
C GLN A 32 -25.10 -3.83 -14.48
N THR A 33 -24.96 -4.31 -13.24
CA THR A 33 -24.70 -3.46 -12.07
C THR A 33 -23.35 -2.74 -12.21
N THR A 34 -22.31 -3.45 -12.65
CA THR A 34 -20.97 -2.90 -12.87
C THR A 34 -20.96 -1.81 -13.93
N THR A 35 -21.68 -2.02 -15.03
CA THR A 35 -21.79 -1.06 -16.13
C THR A 35 -22.58 0.18 -15.71
N ALA A 36 -23.71 -0.02 -15.03
CA ALA A 36 -24.53 1.06 -14.50
C ALA A 36 -23.76 1.92 -13.48
N GLU A 37 -23.00 1.30 -12.57
CA GLU A 37 -22.21 2.01 -11.58
C GLU A 37 -21.03 2.78 -12.20
N ILE A 38 -20.31 2.19 -13.16
CA ILE A 38 -19.21 2.88 -13.86
C ILE A 38 -19.76 4.09 -14.64
N ASN A 39 -20.85 3.90 -15.39
CA ASN A 39 -21.47 4.98 -16.16
C ASN A 39 -22.10 6.05 -15.27
N SER A 40 -22.69 5.67 -14.13
CA SER A 40 -23.21 6.63 -13.15
C SER A 40 -22.12 7.43 -12.45
N THR A 41 -20.91 6.87 -12.30
CA THR A 41 -19.82 7.48 -11.52
C THR A 41 -18.88 8.33 -12.37
N PHE A 42 -18.64 7.95 -13.63
CA PHE A 42 -17.56 8.54 -14.43
C PHE A 42 -18.02 9.29 -15.69
N GLU A 43 -19.22 9.01 -16.22
CA GLU A 43 -19.98 9.71 -17.29
C GLU A 43 -20.91 8.69 -18.00
N GLU A 44 -22.10 9.12 -18.43
CA GLU A 44 -23.08 8.24 -19.10
C GLU A 44 -22.49 7.67 -20.41
N ASN A 45 -22.47 6.34 -20.56
CA ASN A 45 -21.83 5.59 -21.65
C ASN A 45 -20.28 5.54 -21.66
N SER A 46 -19.62 5.72 -20.51
CA SER A 46 -18.17 5.50 -20.36
C SER A 46 -17.72 4.07 -20.72
N VAL A 47 -18.57 3.08 -20.47
CA VAL A 47 -18.35 1.66 -20.83
C VAL A 47 -19.66 1.02 -21.29
N THR A 48 -19.56 0.00 -22.16
CA THR A 48 -20.70 -0.84 -22.55
C THR A 48 -20.70 -2.16 -21.79
N GLU A 49 -21.86 -2.80 -21.69
CA GLU A 49 -21.97 -4.13 -21.07
C GLU A 49 -21.10 -5.17 -21.80
N GLU A 50 -20.99 -5.09 -23.13
CA GLU A 50 -20.07 -5.92 -23.93
C GLU A 50 -18.60 -5.77 -23.50
N MET A 51 -18.13 -4.55 -23.25
CA MET A 51 -16.75 -4.31 -22.79
C MET A 51 -16.51 -4.92 -21.41
N VAL A 52 -17.45 -4.72 -20.48
CA VAL A 52 -17.37 -5.27 -19.13
C VAL A 52 -17.45 -6.81 -19.15
N LYS A 53 -18.27 -7.37 -20.04
CA LYS A 53 -18.38 -8.82 -20.26
C LYS A 53 -17.08 -9.43 -20.77
N GLU A 54 -16.44 -8.83 -21.78
CA GLU A 54 -15.15 -9.28 -22.31
C GLU A 54 -14.05 -9.24 -21.22
N TRP A 55 -14.05 -8.19 -20.40
CA TRP A 55 -13.14 -8.09 -19.26
C TRP A 55 -13.42 -9.17 -18.22
N PHE A 56 -14.68 -9.41 -17.84
CA PHE A 56 -15.05 -10.46 -16.89
C PHE A 56 -14.66 -11.86 -17.39
N GLU A 57 -14.81 -12.14 -18.68
CA GLU A 57 -14.35 -13.39 -19.29
C GLU A 57 -12.83 -13.53 -19.25
N THR A 58 -12.12 -12.44 -19.53
CA THR A 58 -10.66 -12.38 -19.41
C THR A 58 -10.21 -12.58 -17.97
N PHE A 59 -10.92 -11.98 -17.01
CA PHE A 59 -10.65 -12.14 -15.58
C PHE A 59 -10.93 -13.57 -15.13
N ARG A 60 -12.01 -14.21 -15.56
CA ARG A 60 -12.29 -15.63 -15.30
C ARG A 60 -11.20 -16.53 -15.85
N LYS A 61 -10.77 -16.34 -17.10
CA LYS A 61 -9.69 -17.13 -17.72
C LYS A 61 -8.36 -16.96 -16.98
N LYS A 62 -7.97 -15.72 -16.65
CA LYS A 62 -6.76 -15.44 -15.85
C LYS A 62 -6.87 -15.99 -14.43
N HIS A 63 -8.03 -15.88 -13.80
CA HIS A 63 -8.29 -16.43 -12.47
C HIS A 63 -8.21 -17.97 -12.46
N ALA A 64 -8.71 -18.64 -13.50
CA ALA A 64 -8.58 -20.08 -13.66
C ALA A 64 -7.13 -20.53 -13.86
N GLN A 65 -6.31 -19.75 -14.59
CA GLN A 65 -4.87 -19.99 -14.74
C GLN A 65 -4.06 -19.70 -13.45
N ILE A 66 -4.47 -18.73 -12.65
CA ILE A 66 -3.84 -18.42 -11.35
C ILE A 66 -4.23 -19.47 -10.30
N THR A 67 -5.45 -20.02 -10.37
CA THR A 67 -5.90 -21.07 -9.44
C THR A 67 -5.15 -22.40 -9.64
N SER A 68 -4.59 -22.67 -10.83
CA SER A 68 -3.71 -23.83 -11.05
C SER A 68 -2.28 -23.64 -10.52
N THR A 69 -1.91 -22.40 -10.17
CA THR A 69 -0.67 -22.04 -9.46
C THR A 69 -0.96 -21.65 -8.02
N ALA A 70 -1.68 -22.52 -7.31
CA ALA A 70 -2.01 -22.35 -5.91
C ALA A 70 -0.76 -22.07 -5.05
N ILE A 71 -0.86 -21.07 -4.16
CA ILE A 71 0.07 -20.85 -3.05
C ILE A 71 0.23 -22.17 -2.29
N ALA A 72 1.47 -22.66 -2.16
CA ALA A 72 1.76 -23.92 -1.49
C ALA A 72 1.07 -23.98 -0.10
N PRO A 73 0.36 -25.07 0.24
CA PRO A 73 -0.36 -25.24 1.52
C PRO A 73 0.49 -24.92 2.76
N GLN A 74 1.80 -25.13 2.66
CA GLN A 74 2.78 -24.88 3.71
C GLN A 74 2.90 -23.39 4.10
N SER A 75 2.85 -22.45 3.15
CA SER A 75 2.98 -21.01 3.47
C SER A 75 1.81 -20.49 4.31
N ARG A 76 0.58 -20.96 4.02
CA ARG A 76 -0.61 -20.56 4.80
C ARG A 76 -0.61 -21.17 6.20
N ALA A 77 -0.10 -22.39 6.34
CA ALA A 77 0.03 -23.04 7.64
C ALA A 77 1.07 -22.31 8.52
N GLN A 78 2.19 -21.90 7.94
CA GLN A 78 3.22 -21.10 8.62
C GLN A 78 2.70 -19.73 9.04
N ASP A 79 1.92 -19.04 8.19
CA ASP A 79 1.34 -17.73 8.52
C ASP A 79 0.37 -17.83 9.71
N ARG A 80 -0.47 -18.89 9.73
CA ARG A 80 -1.38 -19.17 10.85
C ARG A 80 -0.63 -19.46 12.14
N LEU A 81 0.42 -20.29 12.08
CA LEU A 81 1.25 -20.61 13.24
C LEU A 81 1.94 -19.37 13.81
N MET A 82 2.55 -18.55 12.95
CA MET A 82 3.21 -17.30 13.36
C MET A 82 2.23 -16.35 14.04
N ARG A 83 1.01 -16.19 13.49
CA ARG A 83 -0.03 -15.35 14.12
C ARG A 83 -0.49 -15.90 15.46
N ALA A 84 -0.76 -17.20 15.54
CA ALA A 84 -1.15 -17.83 16.80
C ALA A 84 -0.09 -17.66 17.90
N LEU A 85 1.20 -17.73 17.55
CA LEU A 85 2.30 -17.49 18.49
C LEU A 85 2.35 -16.04 19.00
N LEU A 86 2.13 -15.07 18.11
CA LEU A 86 2.09 -13.65 18.46
C LEU A 86 0.84 -13.29 19.28
N ASP A 87 -0.29 -13.93 18.99
CA ASP A 87 -1.54 -13.74 19.73
C ASP A 87 -1.44 -14.37 21.14
N ALA A 88 -0.79 -15.53 21.26
CA ALA A 88 -0.59 -16.22 22.54
C ALA A 88 0.42 -15.50 23.46
N ASP A 89 1.46 -14.88 22.88
CA ASP A 89 2.45 -14.09 23.63
C ASP A 89 2.74 -12.76 22.91
N PRO A 90 2.02 -11.69 23.26
CA PRO A 90 2.21 -10.36 22.68
C PRO A 90 3.58 -9.72 23.00
N TYR A 91 4.36 -10.29 23.92
CA TYR A 91 5.70 -9.80 24.29
C TYR A 91 6.81 -10.56 23.59
N LYS A 92 6.47 -11.55 22.77
CA LYS A 92 7.44 -12.38 22.08
C LYS A 92 8.33 -11.55 21.17
N THR A 93 9.64 -11.73 21.33
CA THR A 93 10.65 -10.95 20.60
C THR A 93 11.10 -11.66 19.33
N ILE A 94 11.61 -10.90 18.37
CA ILE A 94 12.15 -11.45 17.10
C ILE A 94 13.25 -12.51 17.34
N PRO A 95 14.20 -12.34 18.28
CA PRO A 95 15.17 -13.39 18.59
C PRO A 95 14.54 -14.68 19.11
N GLN A 96 13.51 -14.60 19.96
CA GLN A 96 12.81 -15.79 20.46
C GLN A 96 12.03 -16.50 19.34
N LEU A 97 11.47 -15.73 18.38
CA LEU A 97 10.87 -16.31 17.18
C LEU A 97 11.92 -16.97 16.29
N ALA A 98 13.08 -16.36 16.12
CA ALA A 98 14.19 -16.93 15.35
C ALA A 98 14.63 -18.29 15.92
N GLU A 99 14.76 -18.38 17.24
CA GLU A 99 15.06 -19.64 17.94
C GLU A 99 13.95 -20.68 17.75
N GLN A 100 12.67 -20.32 17.96
CA GLN A 100 11.55 -21.27 17.82
C GLN A 100 11.37 -21.81 16.40
N PHE A 101 11.64 -21.00 15.39
CA PHE A 101 11.50 -21.38 13.99
C PHE A 101 12.81 -21.92 13.38
N GLY A 102 13.90 -21.99 14.16
CA GLY A 102 15.21 -22.44 13.69
C GLY A 102 15.75 -21.61 12.51
N ALA A 103 15.42 -20.31 12.48
CA ALA A 103 15.74 -19.41 11.37
C ALA A 103 16.59 -18.23 11.85
N SER A 104 17.27 -17.55 10.93
CA SER A 104 17.98 -16.32 11.29
C SER A 104 17.01 -15.20 11.69
N ILE A 105 17.46 -14.27 12.54
CA ILE A 105 16.69 -13.07 12.89
C ILE A 105 16.26 -12.31 11.63
N GLU A 106 17.13 -12.20 10.63
CA GLU A 106 16.83 -11.51 9.36
C GLU A 106 15.73 -12.23 8.56
N THR A 107 15.75 -13.56 8.52
CA THR A 107 14.70 -14.37 7.90
C THR A 107 13.36 -14.12 8.57
N ILE A 108 13.31 -14.09 9.91
CA ILE A 108 12.08 -13.82 10.66
C ILE A 108 11.60 -12.39 10.41
N VAL A 109 12.48 -11.39 10.44
CA VAL A 109 12.11 -10.00 10.13
C VAL A 109 11.50 -9.89 8.74
N ASN A 110 12.14 -10.47 7.73
CA ASN A 110 11.65 -10.42 6.35
C ASN A 110 10.33 -11.16 6.18
N TYR A 111 10.18 -12.33 6.83
CA TYR A 111 8.94 -13.10 6.81
C TYR A 111 7.78 -12.32 7.47
N LEU A 112 8.01 -11.77 8.66
CA LEU A 112 7.04 -10.92 9.36
C LEU A 112 6.67 -9.68 8.55
N ARG A 113 7.63 -9.07 7.86
CA ARG A 113 7.40 -7.90 7.00
C ARG A 113 6.52 -8.27 5.80
N MET A 114 6.84 -9.35 5.11
CA MET A 114 6.09 -9.83 3.95
C MET A 114 4.68 -10.31 4.28
N GLY A 115 4.44 -10.79 5.50
CA GLY A 115 3.11 -11.18 5.97
C GLY A 115 2.37 -10.07 6.72
N GLY A 116 2.92 -8.86 6.77
CA GLY A 116 2.37 -7.73 7.53
C GLY A 116 2.30 -7.95 9.04
N MET A 117 2.97 -8.96 9.59
CA MET A 117 2.95 -9.31 11.01
C MET A 117 3.96 -8.51 11.84
N LEU A 118 4.93 -7.84 11.19
CA LEU A 118 6.01 -7.13 11.89
C LEU A 118 5.48 -6.03 12.84
N ARG A 119 4.38 -5.38 12.49
CA ARG A 119 3.71 -4.37 13.35
C ARG A 119 3.02 -4.97 14.58
N ASN A 120 2.75 -6.27 14.59
CA ASN A 120 2.11 -6.98 15.70
C ASN A 120 3.14 -7.45 16.73
N VAL A 121 4.43 -7.42 16.40
CA VAL A 121 5.52 -7.72 17.34
C VAL A 121 5.81 -6.49 18.19
N LYS A 122 5.91 -6.65 19.52
CA LYS A 122 6.32 -5.55 20.39
C LYS A 122 7.72 -5.06 20.04
N ARG A 123 7.86 -3.74 19.94
CA ARG A 123 9.11 -3.07 19.59
C ARG A 123 10.20 -3.46 20.59
N SER A 124 11.28 -4.06 20.12
CA SER A 124 12.48 -4.26 20.93
C SER A 124 13.12 -2.92 21.28
N ALA A 125 13.87 -2.88 22.37
CA ALA A 125 14.68 -1.71 22.69
C ALA A 125 15.68 -1.46 21.55
N LEU A 126 15.70 -0.23 21.03
CA LEU A 126 16.64 0.17 19.98
C LEU A 126 18.08 0.02 20.50
N SER A 127 19.00 -0.42 19.65
CA SER A 127 20.44 -0.35 19.95
C SER A 127 20.91 1.10 20.01
N GLU A 128 22.04 1.36 20.67
CA GLU A 128 22.62 2.71 20.69
C GLU A 128 22.88 3.25 19.28
N ARG A 129 23.36 2.39 18.38
CA ARG A 129 23.54 2.72 16.95
C ARG A 129 22.23 3.13 16.28
N GLN A 130 21.14 2.40 16.54
CA GLN A 130 19.82 2.74 15.99
C GLN A 130 19.30 4.07 16.57
N ARG A 131 19.47 4.32 17.87
CA ARG A 131 19.08 5.60 18.50
C ARG A 131 19.84 6.78 17.90
N ARG A 132 21.17 6.64 17.73
CA ARG A 132 22.01 7.68 17.14
C ARG A 132 21.60 7.99 15.70
N SER A 133 21.43 6.96 14.87
CA SER A 133 20.98 7.12 13.47
C SER A 133 19.62 7.82 13.37
N ARG A 134 18.66 7.48 14.25
CA ARG A 134 17.37 8.18 14.32
C ARG A 134 17.54 9.64 14.69
N MET A 135 18.34 9.95 15.71
CA MET A 135 18.57 11.32 16.15
C MET A 135 19.18 12.18 15.03
N GLU A 136 20.19 11.66 14.34
CA GLU A 136 20.86 12.34 13.24
C GLU A 136 19.90 12.63 12.07
N ILE A 137 19.15 11.62 11.63
CA ILE A 137 18.19 11.75 10.52
C ILE A 137 17.07 12.73 10.89
N CYS A 138 16.43 12.56 12.05
CA CYS A 138 15.36 13.45 12.50
C CYS A 138 15.86 14.90 12.64
N SER A 139 17.05 15.12 13.20
CA SER A 139 17.64 16.44 13.33
C SER A 139 17.87 17.10 11.97
N SER A 140 18.40 16.34 10.99
CA SER A 140 18.61 16.81 9.62
C SER A 140 17.28 17.20 8.94
N LEU A 141 16.25 16.36 9.06
CA LEU A 141 14.92 16.63 8.49
C LEU A 141 14.24 17.85 9.15
N ILE A 142 14.39 18.03 10.46
CA ILE A 142 13.89 19.22 11.17
C ILE A 142 14.59 20.48 10.67
N LEU A 143 15.91 20.44 10.49
CA LEU A 143 16.66 21.58 9.95
C LEU A 143 16.24 21.88 8.50
N ARG A 144 15.95 20.86 7.70
CA ARG A 144 15.45 21.03 6.34
C ARG A 144 14.08 21.71 6.32
N GLN A 145 13.13 21.26 7.15
CA GLN A 145 11.84 21.92 7.29
C GLN A 145 11.96 23.39 7.76
N LYS A 146 12.93 23.69 8.64
CA LYS A 146 13.18 25.07 9.08
C LYS A 146 13.71 25.97 7.97
N ARG A 147 14.50 25.42 7.04
CA ARG A 147 15.06 26.16 5.90
C ARG A 147 14.06 26.32 4.77
N ASP A 148 13.13 25.38 4.65
CA ASP A 148 12.21 25.27 3.53
C ASP A 148 10.79 24.99 4.06
N PRO A 149 9.96 26.03 4.20
CA PRO A 149 8.61 25.89 4.75
C PRO A 149 7.70 24.93 3.96
N THR A 150 7.91 24.79 2.64
CA THR A 150 7.11 23.91 1.76
C THR A 150 7.64 22.47 1.73
N PHE A 151 8.68 22.16 2.52
CA PHE A 151 9.27 20.82 2.54
C PHE A 151 8.25 19.72 2.87
N LEU A 152 7.46 19.87 3.95
CA LEU A 152 6.42 18.90 4.30
C LEU A 152 5.33 18.74 3.22
N GLU A 153 4.94 19.82 2.55
CA GLU A 153 3.90 19.81 1.52
C GLU A 153 4.30 19.00 0.28
N ARG A 154 5.62 18.92 0.03
CA ARG A 154 6.20 18.18 -1.09
C ARG A 154 6.56 16.74 -0.77
N ILE A 155 6.24 16.25 0.44
CA ILE A 155 6.43 14.84 0.81
C ILE A 155 5.29 14.00 0.25
N ILE A 156 5.64 12.94 -0.46
CA ILE A 156 4.79 11.80 -0.74
C ILE A 156 5.30 10.63 0.07
N THR A 157 4.39 10.01 0.82
CA THR A 157 4.70 8.83 1.62
C THR A 157 4.05 7.60 1.02
N TYR A 158 4.71 6.45 1.15
CA TYR A 158 4.17 5.14 0.81
C TYR A 158 4.03 4.29 2.07
N GLY A 159 2.98 3.47 2.14
CA GLY A 159 2.92 2.39 3.12
C GLY A 159 1.86 1.35 2.78
N GLU A 160 1.90 0.24 3.51
CA GLU A 160 1.00 -0.89 3.33
C GLU A 160 0.12 -1.11 4.55
N VAL A 161 -1.19 -1.13 4.35
CA VAL A 161 -2.17 -1.42 5.38
C VAL A 161 -2.74 -2.80 5.14
N TRP A 162 -2.46 -3.72 6.05
CA TRP A 162 -3.04 -5.05 6.00
C TRP A 162 -4.34 -5.07 6.81
N THR A 163 -5.37 -5.62 6.19
CA THR A 163 -6.70 -5.79 6.76
C THR A 163 -7.26 -7.15 6.37
N THR A 164 -8.37 -7.54 6.97
CA THR A 164 -9.13 -8.73 6.58
C THR A 164 -10.44 -8.26 5.97
N ASN A 165 -10.75 -8.73 4.76
CA ASN A 165 -12.03 -8.43 4.12
C ASN A 165 -13.14 -9.14 4.89
N SER A 166 -13.91 -8.38 5.68
CA SER A 166 -15.02 -8.89 6.48
C SER A 166 -16.33 -9.05 5.68
N TYR A 167 -16.41 -8.52 4.46
CA TYR A 167 -17.62 -8.59 3.62
C TYR A 167 -17.76 -9.90 2.84
N ALA A 168 -16.70 -10.71 2.78
CA ALA A 168 -16.76 -12.04 2.17
C ALA A 168 -17.46 -13.02 3.13
N MET A 169 -18.77 -13.21 2.94
CA MET A 169 -19.62 -14.03 3.82
C MET A 169 -19.17 -15.49 3.97
N GLU A 170 -18.35 -16.01 3.04
CA GLU A 170 -17.90 -17.41 3.06
C GLU A 170 -16.41 -17.57 3.41
N LYS A 171 -15.59 -16.51 3.32
CA LYS A 171 -14.14 -16.63 3.52
C LYS A 171 -13.47 -15.31 3.90
N LYS A 172 -13.03 -15.21 5.15
CA LYS A 172 -12.14 -14.13 5.61
C LYS A 172 -10.82 -14.19 4.84
N GLU A 173 -10.62 -13.27 3.91
CA GLU A 173 -9.37 -13.16 3.17
C GLU A 173 -8.60 -11.90 3.59
N ASP A 174 -7.31 -12.07 3.85
CA ASP A 174 -6.42 -10.94 4.13
C ASP A 174 -6.21 -10.14 2.84
N VAL A 175 -6.24 -8.81 2.98
CA VAL A 175 -6.05 -7.84 1.91
C VAL A 175 -4.97 -6.86 2.34
N VAL A 176 -4.04 -6.57 1.42
CA VAL A 176 -3.07 -5.50 1.59
C VAL A 176 -3.49 -4.30 0.77
N ILE A 177 -3.58 -3.14 1.41
CA ILE A 177 -3.81 -1.86 0.76
C ILE A 177 -2.47 -1.14 0.69
N GLY A 178 -1.89 -1.00 -0.50
CA GLY A 178 -0.76 -0.10 -0.69
C GLY A 178 -1.26 1.30 -1.01
N VAL A 179 -0.73 2.32 -0.35
CA VAL A 179 -1.18 3.70 -0.51
C VAL A 179 0.00 4.65 -0.63
N TRP A 180 -0.06 5.52 -1.65
CA TRP A 180 0.75 6.73 -1.76
C TRP A 180 -0.14 7.94 -1.50
N TRP A 181 0.30 8.79 -0.58
CA TRP A 181 -0.44 9.98 -0.19
C TRP A 181 0.50 11.10 0.23
N SER A 182 -0.04 12.32 0.24
CA SER A 182 0.63 13.54 0.64
C SER A 182 -0.31 14.38 1.52
N SER A 183 0.16 15.55 1.96
CA SER A 183 -0.63 16.54 2.71
C SER A 183 -1.93 16.94 2.00
N PHE A 184 -1.95 16.91 0.66
CA PHE A 184 -3.12 17.23 -0.16
C PHE A 184 -4.02 16.02 -0.48
N GLY A 185 -3.71 14.83 0.05
CA GLY A 185 -4.58 13.65 -0.04
C GLY A 185 -3.93 12.42 -0.69
N ILE A 186 -4.77 11.43 -1.00
CA ILE A 186 -4.37 10.16 -1.59
C ILE A 186 -4.06 10.37 -3.08
N VAL A 187 -2.86 9.99 -3.50
CA VAL A 187 -2.39 10.10 -4.90
C VAL A 187 -2.66 8.81 -5.66
N HIS A 188 -2.33 7.67 -5.06
CA HIS A 188 -2.51 6.35 -5.67
C HIS A 188 -2.71 5.29 -4.59
N HIS A 189 -3.52 4.29 -4.87
CA HIS A 189 -3.66 3.13 -4.01
C HIS A 189 -3.89 1.87 -4.86
N TYR A 190 -3.59 0.72 -4.28
CA TYR A 190 -3.89 -0.59 -4.86
C TYR A 190 -4.29 -1.58 -3.78
N LEU A 191 -4.97 -2.65 -4.20
CA LEU A 191 -5.41 -3.74 -3.34
C LEU A 191 -4.81 -5.06 -3.82
N VAL A 192 -4.19 -5.79 -2.89
CA VAL A 192 -3.70 -7.14 -3.12
C VAL A 192 -4.56 -8.13 -2.33
N PRO A 193 -5.56 -8.76 -2.96
CA PRO A 193 -6.41 -9.75 -2.30
C PRO A 193 -5.65 -11.05 -2.01
N GLY A 194 -6.10 -11.76 -0.98
CA GLY A 194 -5.54 -13.06 -0.56
C GLY A 194 -4.13 -13.00 0.03
N GLY A 195 -3.68 -11.82 0.46
CA GLY A 195 -2.32 -11.60 0.98
C GLY A 195 -1.22 -11.84 -0.05
N GLY A 196 -1.52 -11.66 -1.35
CA GLY A 196 -0.53 -11.79 -2.41
C GLY A 196 0.74 -10.98 -2.12
N ARG A 197 1.91 -11.54 -2.50
CA ARG A 197 3.21 -10.93 -2.20
C ARG A 197 3.54 -9.85 -3.23
N MET A 198 3.81 -8.62 -2.76
CA MET A 198 4.34 -7.55 -3.60
C MET A 198 5.69 -7.96 -4.22
N THR A 199 5.89 -7.64 -5.49
CA THR A 199 7.14 -7.88 -6.22
C THR A 199 7.78 -6.56 -6.63
N ALA A 200 9.09 -6.55 -6.90
CA ALA A 200 9.78 -5.34 -7.36
C ALA A 200 9.19 -4.78 -8.67
N GLN A 201 8.73 -5.65 -9.56
CA GLN A 201 8.10 -5.27 -10.84
C GLN A 201 6.73 -4.61 -10.62
N LEU A 202 5.90 -5.19 -9.75
CA LEU A 202 4.60 -4.61 -9.40
C LEU A 202 4.77 -3.29 -8.67
N TYR A 203 5.75 -3.19 -7.77
CA TYR A 203 6.08 -1.95 -7.09
C TYR A 203 6.45 -0.83 -8.08
N LEU A 204 7.32 -1.12 -9.05
CA LEU A 204 7.70 -0.17 -10.12
C LEU A 204 6.51 0.27 -10.99
N HIS A 205 5.61 -0.66 -11.30
CA HIS A 205 4.37 -0.34 -12.00
C HIS A 205 3.54 0.67 -11.20
N HIS A 206 3.32 0.43 -9.90
CA HIS A 206 2.57 1.34 -9.04
C HIS A 206 3.27 2.69 -8.83
N VAL A 207 4.60 2.73 -8.76
CA VAL A 207 5.36 4.00 -8.72
C VAL A 207 5.10 4.83 -9.99
N THR A 208 5.08 4.18 -11.16
CA THR A 208 4.82 4.85 -12.44
C THR A 208 3.39 5.39 -12.50
N GLU A 209 2.40 4.59 -12.07
CA GLU A 209 0.99 5.01 -12.02
C GLU A 209 0.77 6.14 -11.01
N MET A 210 1.41 6.07 -9.84
CA MET A 210 1.41 7.15 -8.86
C MET A 210 2.00 8.43 -9.44
N HIS A 211 3.14 8.36 -10.13
CA HIS A 211 3.76 9.53 -10.74
C HIS A 211 2.87 10.19 -11.80
N LYS A 212 2.20 9.42 -12.66
CA LYS A 212 1.23 9.95 -13.64
C LYS A 212 0.10 10.73 -12.95
N LYS A 213 -0.52 10.13 -11.93
CA LYS A 213 -1.61 10.76 -11.15
C LYS A 213 -1.13 12.03 -10.45
N LEU A 214 0.07 11.98 -9.87
CA LEU A 214 0.68 13.13 -9.22
C LEU A 214 0.92 14.29 -10.19
N VAL A 215 1.46 14.02 -11.37
CA VAL A 215 1.69 15.06 -12.40
C VAL A 215 0.38 15.73 -12.79
N MET A 216 -0.71 14.96 -12.93
CA MET A 216 -2.04 15.51 -13.20
C MET A 216 -2.54 16.38 -12.04
N MET A 217 -2.42 15.92 -10.79
CA MET A 217 -2.80 16.69 -9.60
C MET A 217 -2.00 17.99 -9.49
N LYS A 218 -0.70 17.95 -9.81
CA LYS A 218 0.19 19.12 -9.76
C LYS A 218 -0.04 20.16 -10.85
N ARG A 219 -0.55 19.77 -12.03
CA ARG A 219 -0.86 20.71 -13.12
C ARG A 219 -1.87 21.79 -12.70
N GLY A 220 -2.71 21.53 -11.69
CA GLY A 220 -3.59 22.52 -11.07
C GLY A 220 -2.97 23.37 -9.96
N LEU A 221 -1.76 23.06 -9.49
CA LEU A 221 -1.13 23.64 -8.30
C LEU A 221 0.11 24.51 -8.61
N GLY A 222 0.49 24.67 -9.88
CA GLY A 222 1.43 25.70 -10.32
C GLY A 222 2.91 25.58 -9.91
N GLU A 223 3.33 24.53 -9.17
CA GLU A 223 4.70 24.44 -8.67
C GLU A 223 5.62 23.43 -9.37
N GLN A 224 6.80 23.92 -9.81
CA GLN A 224 7.92 23.14 -10.35
C GLN A 224 8.96 22.72 -9.29
N HIS A 225 8.56 22.56 -8.04
CA HIS A 225 9.48 22.07 -7.01
C HIS A 225 9.57 20.54 -6.99
N GLY A 226 10.80 20.04 -6.77
CA GLY A 226 11.08 18.62 -6.60
C GLY A 226 10.26 18.00 -5.47
N MET A 227 9.88 16.73 -5.64
CA MET A 227 9.08 16.00 -4.67
C MET A 227 9.97 15.07 -3.84
N PHE A 228 9.59 14.88 -2.58
CA PHE A 228 10.30 14.00 -1.67
C PHE A 228 9.52 12.70 -1.48
N MET A 229 10.22 11.58 -1.50
CA MET A 229 9.62 10.28 -1.21
C MET A 229 10.04 9.79 0.18
N LEU A 230 9.07 9.58 1.06
CA LEU A 230 9.25 8.97 2.38
C LEU A 230 8.70 7.55 2.35
N LEU A 231 9.56 6.55 2.54
CA LEU A 231 9.14 5.15 2.53
C LEU A 231 10.07 4.28 3.40
N ASP A 232 9.58 3.11 3.81
CA ASP A 232 10.41 2.08 4.42
C ASP A 232 11.25 1.39 3.33
N THR A 233 12.52 1.80 3.20
CA THR A 233 13.46 1.19 2.23
C THR A 233 13.80 -0.26 2.54
N GLN A 234 13.37 -0.77 3.70
CA GLN A 234 13.62 -2.15 4.10
C GLN A 234 12.56 -3.13 3.60
N LEU A 235 11.52 -2.64 2.92
CA LEU A 235 10.57 -3.52 2.24
C LEU A 235 11.31 -4.34 1.18
N PRO A 236 11.22 -5.68 1.21
CA PRO A 236 12.13 -6.56 0.46
C PRO A 236 11.92 -6.48 -1.06
N TYR A 237 10.79 -5.95 -1.52
CA TYR A 237 10.51 -5.68 -2.93
C TYR A 237 11.01 -4.30 -3.40
N ILE A 238 11.46 -3.42 -2.49
CA ILE A 238 12.08 -2.14 -2.83
C ILE A 238 13.57 -2.39 -3.09
N SER A 239 13.87 -2.76 -4.33
CA SER A 239 15.26 -2.98 -4.76
C SER A 239 15.98 -1.67 -5.04
N LEU A 240 17.31 -1.73 -5.16
CA LEU A 240 18.12 -0.60 -5.64
C LEU A 240 17.66 -0.11 -7.03
N GLY A 241 17.19 -1.02 -7.89
CA GLY A 241 16.60 -0.67 -9.17
C GLY A 241 15.33 0.16 -9.02
N ALA A 242 14.48 -0.18 -8.05
CA ALA A 242 13.28 0.60 -7.74
C ALA A 242 13.61 2.01 -7.24
N LEU A 243 14.60 2.15 -6.35
CA LEU A 243 15.05 3.47 -5.87
C LEU A 243 15.66 4.32 -7.00
N ARG A 244 16.41 3.71 -7.91
CA ARG A 244 16.93 4.42 -9.10
C ARG A 244 15.81 4.90 -10.02
N ALA A 245 14.79 4.07 -10.26
CA ALA A 245 13.64 4.47 -11.06
C ALA A 245 12.87 5.63 -10.41
N VAL A 246 12.66 5.57 -9.09
CA VAL A 246 12.08 6.67 -8.31
C VAL A 246 12.88 7.96 -8.50
N HIS A 247 14.21 7.89 -8.40
CA HIS A 247 15.08 9.04 -8.62
C HIS A 247 14.99 9.59 -10.06
N GLN A 248 14.93 8.71 -11.07
CA GLN A 248 14.77 9.11 -12.47
C GLN A 248 13.43 9.82 -12.75
N LEU A 249 12.41 9.53 -11.96
CA LEU A 249 11.12 10.23 -12.00
C LEU A 249 11.13 11.59 -11.28
N GLY A 250 12.29 12.06 -10.82
CA GLY A 250 12.46 13.38 -10.19
C GLY A 250 12.11 13.42 -8.71
N PHE A 251 11.99 12.27 -8.05
CA PHE A 251 11.79 12.20 -6.61
C PHE A 251 13.14 12.07 -5.88
N GLU A 252 13.35 12.91 -4.88
CA GLU A 252 14.43 12.69 -3.92
C GLU A 252 13.92 11.77 -2.81
N THR A 253 14.61 10.65 -2.55
CA THR A 253 14.24 9.75 -1.44
C THR A 253 14.79 10.30 -0.12
N LEU A 254 13.91 10.51 0.86
CA LEU A 254 14.33 10.97 2.18
C LEU A 254 15.04 9.85 2.95
N PRO A 255 16.09 10.18 3.73
CA PRO A 255 16.71 9.21 4.61
C PRO A 255 15.69 8.73 5.65
N PHE A 256 15.61 7.42 5.86
CA PHE A 256 14.72 6.79 6.82
C PHE A 256 15.51 5.84 7.73
N PRO A 257 15.43 6.00 9.07
CA PRO A 257 16.15 5.13 9.98
C PRO A 257 15.49 3.73 10.03
N PRO A 258 16.29 2.65 10.06
CA PRO A 258 15.81 1.29 10.30
C PRO A 258 14.83 1.15 11.45
N ASN A 259 13.85 0.25 11.31
CA ASN A 259 12.92 -0.14 12.39
C ASN A 259 12.18 1.03 13.05
N SER A 260 11.89 2.09 12.30
CA SER A 260 11.33 3.34 12.83
C SER A 260 9.92 3.63 12.31
N TYR A 261 9.02 2.65 12.46
CA TYR A 261 7.62 2.74 12.02
C TYR A 261 6.86 3.93 12.64
N ASP A 262 7.27 4.42 13.81
CA ASP A 262 6.73 5.64 14.41
C ASP A 262 7.06 6.93 13.65
N LEU A 263 7.97 6.87 12.67
CA LEU A 263 8.33 8.00 11.81
C LEU A 263 7.67 7.90 10.42
N LEU A 264 6.90 6.84 10.14
CA LEU A 264 6.17 6.68 8.88
C LEU A 264 4.74 7.19 9.04
N PRO A 265 4.32 8.24 8.30
CA PRO A 265 2.98 8.78 8.42
C PRO A 265 1.88 7.75 8.17
N THR A 266 2.10 6.80 7.27
CA THR A 266 1.12 5.74 7.02
C THR A 266 0.87 4.91 8.28
N ASP A 267 1.91 4.59 9.05
CA ASP A 267 1.81 3.76 10.25
C ASP A 267 1.26 4.50 11.47
N TYR A 268 1.75 5.72 11.74
CA TYR A 268 1.33 6.46 12.95
C TYR A 268 0.05 7.27 12.77
N HIS A 269 -0.36 7.59 11.54
CA HIS A 269 -1.53 8.43 11.26
C HIS A 269 -2.58 7.70 10.43
N PHE A 270 -2.26 7.28 9.20
CA PHE A 270 -3.25 6.73 8.28
C PHE A 270 -3.91 5.44 8.81
N VAL A 271 -3.11 4.48 9.29
CA VAL A 271 -3.59 3.18 9.79
C VAL A 271 -4.52 3.33 11.01
N PRO A 272 -4.17 4.09 12.07
CA PRO A 272 -5.08 4.33 13.18
C PRO A 272 -6.43 4.92 12.76
N HIS A 273 -6.44 5.92 11.86
CA HIS A 273 -7.68 6.54 11.38
C HIS A 273 -8.53 5.56 10.57
N LEU A 274 -7.91 4.77 9.69
CA LEU A 274 -8.61 3.74 8.91
C LEU A 274 -9.24 2.66 9.80
N ARG A 275 -8.54 2.25 10.87
CA ARG A 275 -9.09 1.27 11.83
C ARG A 275 -10.21 1.85 12.67
N HIS A 276 -10.15 3.13 13.01
CA HIS A 276 -11.20 3.79 13.78
C HIS A 276 -12.49 3.92 12.97
N SER A 277 -12.40 4.30 11.70
CA SER A 277 -13.58 4.39 10.82
C SER A 277 -14.24 3.03 10.61
N TRP A 278 -13.46 1.95 10.50
CA TRP A 278 -13.99 0.58 10.42
C TRP A 278 -14.66 0.08 11.71
N ARG A 279 -14.30 0.63 12.88
CA ARG A 279 -14.91 0.26 14.17
C ARG A 279 -16.22 0.99 14.46
N ILE A 280 -16.45 2.14 13.84
CA ILE A 280 -17.66 2.95 14.05
C ILE A 280 -18.77 2.55 13.07
N GLY A 281 -18.41 1.90 11.94
CA GLY A 281 -19.36 1.39 10.95
C GLY A 281 -19.98 0.02 11.28
N THR A 282 -19.87 -0.46 12.52
CA THR A 282 -20.51 -1.67 13.05
C THR A 282 -21.49 -1.29 14.14
#